data_AF-A0A4Y2F3Y0-F1
#
_entry.id   AF-A0A4Y2F3Y0-F1
#
_cell.length_a   1.000
_cell.length_b   1.000
_cell.length_c   1.000
_cell.angle_alpha   90.00
_cell.angle_beta   90.00
_cell.angle_gamma   90.00
#
_symmetry.space_group_name_H-M   'P 1'
#
loop_
_entity.id
_entity.type
_entity.pdbx_description
1 polymer ?
#
loop_
_entity_poly.entity_id
_entity_poly.type
_entity_poly.pdbx_seq_one_letter_code
_entity_poly.pdbx_strand_id
1 'polypeptide(L)'
;MKEDNARPGSQFFYDFFSTTTVVHLTSVCYVVDGGFLLHRVLWQAKESFSFILKKYVDCSKKHFNEGASIFFYGYPEGAEKSTKSVERIRRRKRHIVGYV
;
A
#
# COMPACT_ATOMS: atom_id res chain seq x y z
N MET A 1 29.31 8.46 44.98
CA MET A 1 29.22 9.40 43.86
C MET A 1 28.70 8.64 42.65
N LYS A 2 27.63 9.18 42.05
CA LYS A 2 26.98 8.79 40.78
C LYS A 2 26.34 7.40 40.75
N GLU A 3 25.09 7.36 41.20
CA GLU A 3 24.08 6.52 40.56
C GLU A 3 23.74 7.15 39.21
N ASP A 4 23.79 6.32 38.17
CA ASP A 4 23.58 6.71 36.80
C ASP A 4 22.13 7.15 36.58
N ASN A 5 21.97 8.43 36.20
CA ASN A 5 20.71 8.99 35.77
C ASN A 5 20.28 8.30 34.47
N ALA A 6 19.42 7.29 34.58
CA ALA A 6 18.59 6.85 33.47
C ALA A 6 17.81 8.07 32.96
N ARG A 7 18.04 8.45 31.70
CA ARG A 7 17.24 9.49 31.03
C ARG A 7 15.78 9.06 31.12
N PRO A 8 14.84 9.93 31.53
CA PRO A 8 13.42 9.59 31.49
C PRO A 8 13.11 9.17 30.05
N GLY A 9 12.75 7.90 29.89
CA GLY A 9 12.31 7.36 28.62
C GLY A 9 11.16 8.22 28.10
N SER A 10 10.96 8.21 26.78
CA SER A 10 9.90 8.88 26.02
C SER A 10 8.46 8.70 26.54
N GLN A 11 8.26 7.95 27.62
CA GLN A 11 7.02 7.76 28.36
C GLN A 11 6.37 9.09 28.83
N PHE A 12 7.17 10.07 29.26
CA PHE A 12 6.66 11.31 29.85
C PHE A 12 5.80 12.14 28.88
N PHE A 13 6.03 11.99 27.58
CA PHE A 13 5.24 12.67 26.54
C PHE A 13 3.92 11.98 26.25
N TYR A 14 3.80 10.67 26.54
CA TYR A 14 2.58 9.91 26.28
C TYR A 14 1.48 10.19 27.30
N ASP A 15 1.84 10.53 28.54
CA ASP A 15 0.89 10.84 29.63
C ASP A 15 0.07 12.12 29.37
N PHE A 16 0.51 12.98 28.46
CA PHE A 16 -0.23 14.18 28.05
C PHE A 16 -1.36 13.88 27.05
N PHE A 17 -1.35 12.71 26.40
CA PHE A 17 -2.41 12.32 25.49
C PHE A 17 -3.55 11.68 26.26
N SER A 18 -4.70 12.35 26.34
CA SER A 18 -5.94 11.74 26.81
C SER A 18 -6.50 10.79 25.76
N THR A 19 -6.74 9.54 26.14
CA THR A 19 -7.43 8.55 25.30
C THR A 19 -8.88 8.97 25.06
N THR A 20 -9.15 9.66 23.96
CA THR A 20 -10.53 9.95 23.53
C THR A 20 -11.15 8.67 22.99
N THR A 21 -12.13 8.12 23.72
CA THR A 21 -12.87 6.91 23.34
C THR A 21 -13.92 7.16 22.24
N VAL A 22 -14.23 8.42 21.97
CA VAL A 22 -15.23 8.84 20.98
C VAL A 22 -14.63 9.89 20.06
N VAL A 23 -13.83 9.45 19.09
CA VAL A 23 -13.49 10.29 17.94
C VAL A 23 -14.70 10.22 17.02
N HIS A 24 -15.55 11.24 17.04
CA HIS A 24 -16.70 11.35 16.14
C HIS A 24 -16.16 11.71 14.74
N LEU A 25 -15.60 10.72 14.05
CA LEU A 25 -15.10 10.88 12.69
C LEU A 25 -16.30 10.95 11.74
N THR A 26 -16.92 12.12 11.65
CA THR A 26 -18.09 12.38 10.80
C THR A 26 -17.78 12.26 9.31
N SER A 27 -16.50 12.13 8.94
CA SER A 27 -16.02 12.03 7.56
C SER A 27 -14.80 11.11 7.45
N VAL A 28 -14.93 9.83 7.82
CA VAL A 28 -13.87 8.84 7.56
C VAL A 28 -13.82 8.56 6.06
N CYS A 29 -12.66 8.79 5.44
CA CYS A 29 -12.35 8.27 4.11
C CYS A 29 -11.58 6.96 4.25
N TYR A 30 -12.06 5.89 3.62
CA TYR A 30 -11.35 4.63 3.57
C TYR A 30 -10.39 4.65 2.39
N VAL A 31 -9.09 4.57 2.66
CA VAL A 31 -8.06 4.48 1.63
C VAL A 31 -7.52 3.05 1.58
N VAL A 32 -7.57 2.45 0.39
CA VAL A 32 -7.07 1.10 0.13
C VAL A 32 -5.79 1.20 -0.70
N ASP A 33 -4.72 0.53 -0.28
CA ASP A 33 -3.53 0.38 -1.12
C ASP A 33 -3.85 -0.52 -2.33
N GLY A 34 -3.79 0.05 -3.51
CA GLY A 34 -4.06 -0.64 -4.76
C GLY A 34 -3.05 -1.73 -5.08
N GLY A 35 -1.80 -1.56 -4.63
CA GLY A 35 -0.74 -2.57 -4.76
C GLY A 35 -1.05 -3.81 -3.92
N PHE A 36 -1.44 -3.63 -2.66
CA PHE A 36 -1.92 -4.72 -1.81
C PHE A 36 -3.09 -5.49 -2.45
N LEU A 37 -4.07 -4.78 -3.01
CA LEU A 37 -5.25 -5.43 -3.60
C LEU A 37 -4.90 -6.33 -4.79
N LEU A 38 -3.89 -5.96 -5.59
CA LEU A 38 -3.41 -6.80 -6.69
C LEU A 38 -2.91 -8.18 -6.23
N HIS A 39 -2.42 -8.28 -5.00
CA HIS A 39 -1.98 -9.55 -4.42
C HIS A 39 -3.13 -10.40 -3.84
N ARG A 40 -4.31 -9.81 -3.65
CA ARG A 40 -5.49 -10.47 -3.06
C ARG A 40 -6.47 -11.00 -4.10
N VAL A 41 -6.49 -10.43 -5.30
CA VAL A 41 -7.35 -10.90 -6.38
C VAL A 41 -6.85 -12.24 -6.93
N LEU A 42 -7.77 -13.16 -7.19
CA LEU A 42 -7.47 -14.44 -7.83
C LEU A 42 -7.37 -14.28 -9.34
N TRP A 43 -6.16 -14.41 -9.87
CA TRP A 43 -5.85 -14.29 -11.29
C TRP A 43 -5.91 -15.65 -11.99
N GLN A 44 -6.48 -15.69 -13.19
CA GLN A 44 -6.37 -16.86 -14.06
C GLN A 44 -5.35 -16.59 -15.16
N ALA A 45 -4.65 -17.64 -15.59
CA ALA A 45 -3.72 -17.53 -16.71
C ALA A 45 -4.47 -17.22 -18.01
N LYS A 46 -3.83 -16.47 -18.91
CA LYS A 46 -4.33 -16.12 -20.26
C LYS A 46 -5.63 -15.30 -20.28
N GLU A 47 -5.96 -14.58 -19.20
CA GLU A 47 -7.09 -13.66 -19.22
C GLU A 47 -6.80 -12.38 -20.00
N SER A 48 -7.85 -11.84 -20.64
CA SER A 48 -7.76 -10.54 -21.29
C SER A 48 -7.58 -9.44 -20.24
N PHE A 49 -6.91 -8.35 -20.65
CA PHE A 49 -6.72 -7.19 -19.78
C PHE A 49 -8.05 -6.63 -19.23
N SER A 50 -9.10 -6.61 -20.05
CA SER A 50 -10.43 -6.14 -19.62
C SER A 50 -11.03 -7.02 -18.52
N PHE A 51 -10.84 -8.33 -18.61
CA PHE A 51 -11.36 -9.26 -17.61
C PHE A 51 -10.57 -9.19 -16.30
N ILE A 52 -9.25 -9.01 -16.39
CA ILE A 52 -8.38 -8.73 -15.24
C ILE A 52 -8.83 -7.45 -14.53
N LEU A 53 -9.07 -6.37 -15.27
CA LEU A 53 -9.54 -5.10 -14.71
C LEU A 53 -10.93 -5.25 -14.05
N LYS A 54 -11.84 -5.96 -14.71
CA LYS A 54 -13.17 -6.25 -14.18
C LYS A 54 -13.08 -6.99 -12.84
N LYS A 55 -12.29 -8.06 -12.75
CA LYS A 55 -12.06 -8.79 -11.50
C LYS A 55 -11.53 -7.92 -10.38
N TYR A 56 -10.61 -7.02 -10.71
CA TYR A 56 -10.06 -6.08 -9.72
C TYR A 56 -11.14 -5.17 -9.16
N VAL A 57 -11.97 -4.57 -10.03
CA VAL A 57 -13.08 -3.70 -9.62
C VAL A 57 -14.12 -4.48 -8.83
N ASP A 58 -14.51 -5.68 -9.29
CA ASP A 58 -15.50 -6.52 -8.61
C ASP A 58 -15.00 -6.96 -7.22
N CYS A 59 -13.73 -7.32 -7.11
CA CYS A 59 -13.09 -7.63 -5.82
C CYS A 59 -13.08 -6.42 -4.89
N SER A 60 -12.80 -5.22 -5.43
CA SER A 60 -12.80 -3.98 -4.66
C SER A 60 -14.18 -3.70 -4.08
N LYS A 61 -15.22 -3.71 -4.93
CA LYS A 61 -16.60 -3.44 -4.53
C LYS A 61 -17.15 -4.48 -3.55
N LYS A 62 -16.70 -5.74 -3.66
CA LYS A 62 -17.13 -6.81 -2.77
C LYS A 62 -16.56 -6.67 -1.35
N HIS A 63 -15.34 -6.18 -1.21
CA HIS A 63 -14.63 -6.17 0.08
C HIS A 63 -14.56 -4.79 0.73
N PHE A 64 -14.86 -3.72 -0.01
CA PHE A 64 -14.78 -2.36 0.49
C PHE A 64 -16.08 -1.59 0.20
N ASN A 65 -16.34 -0.61 1.06
CA ASN A 65 -17.51 0.26 1.01
C ASN A 65 -17.49 1.11 -0.28
N GLU A 66 -18.65 1.55 -0.77
CA GLU A 66 -18.74 2.44 -1.95
C GLU A 66 -17.96 3.76 -1.81
N GLY A 67 -17.71 4.22 -0.58
CA GLY A 67 -16.88 5.40 -0.29
C GLY A 67 -15.37 5.15 -0.21
N ALA A 68 -14.89 3.94 -0.50
CA ALA A 68 -13.47 3.63 -0.42
C ALA A 68 -12.71 4.10 -1.67
N SER A 69 -11.59 4.80 -1.45
CA SER A 69 -10.68 5.25 -2.51
C SER A 69 -9.48 4.31 -2.62
N ILE A 70 -9.15 3.87 -3.83
CA ILE A 70 -8.00 3.00 -4.09
C ILE A 70 -6.84 3.86 -4.58
N PHE A 71 -5.71 3.80 -3.89
CA PHE A 71 -4.51 4.55 -4.23
C PHE A 71 -3.37 3.64 -4.66
N PHE A 72 -2.77 3.94 -5.81
CA PHE A 72 -1.54 3.29 -6.23
C PHE A 72 -0.35 4.20 -5.95
N TYR A 73 0.65 3.67 -5.25
CA TYR A 73 1.92 4.37 -5.13
C TYR A 73 2.60 4.47 -6.50
N GLY A 74 2.72 5.70 -6.98
CA GLY A 74 3.51 6.03 -8.15
C GLY A 74 5.01 5.75 -7.95
N TYR A 75 5.76 6.06 -9.00
CA TYR A 75 7.21 6.12 -8.94
C TYR A 75 7.59 7.55 -8.53
N PRO A 76 8.50 7.74 -7.56
CA PRO A 76 8.99 9.07 -7.26
C PRO A 76 9.73 9.67 -8.46
N GLU A 77 9.79 10.99 -8.54
CA GLU A 77 10.60 11.67 -9.56
C GLU A 77 12.09 11.34 -9.35
N GLY A 78 12.83 11.06 -10.43
CA GLY A 78 14.20 10.52 -10.33
C GLY A 78 14.29 9.02 -9.95
N ALA A 79 13.18 8.27 -10.03
CA ALA A 79 13.15 6.83 -9.72
C ALA A 79 13.93 5.93 -10.69
N GLU A 80 14.67 6.45 -11.66
CA GLU A 80 15.46 5.66 -12.61
C GLU A 80 16.46 4.71 -11.94
N LYS A 81 16.98 5.07 -10.75
CA LYS A 81 17.82 4.21 -9.90
C LYS A 81 17.04 3.47 -8.80
N SER A 82 15.73 3.64 -8.70
CA SER A 82 14.92 2.96 -7.68
C SER A 82 14.83 1.47 -7.95
N THR A 83 14.72 0.68 -6.89
CA THR A 83 14.47 -0.77 -6.96
C THR A 83 13.28 -1.11 -7.84
N LYS A 84 12.21 -0.28 -7.81
CA LYS A 84 11.01 -0.49 -8.63
C LYS A 84 11.32 -0.36 -10.13
N SER A 85 12.12 0.64 -10.53
CA SER A 85 12.49 0.84 -11.95
C SER A 85 13.44 -0.24 -12.46
N VAL A 86 14.42 -0.64 -11.65
CA VAL A 86 15.34 -1.74 -11.99
C VAL A 86 14.56 -3.04 -12.19
N GLU A 87 13.63 -3.36 -11.28
CA GLU A 87 12.79 -4.55 -11.37
C GLU A 87 11.88 -4.52 -12.61
N ARG A 88 11.32 -3.35 -12.96
CA ARG A 88 10.56 -3.14 -14.21
C ARG A 88 11.40 -3.44 -15.45
N ILE A 89 12.62 -2.92 -15.52
CA ILE A 89 13.53 -3.17 -16.65
C ILE A 89 13.88 -4.66 -16.73
N ARG A 90 14.18 -5.31 -15.61
CA ARG A 90 14.47 -6.75 -15.56
C ARG A 90 13.30 -7.59 -16.07
N ARG A 91 12.06 -7.26 -15.66
CA ARG A 91 10.85 -7.96 -16.15
C ARG A 91 10.65 -7.74 -17.65
N ARG A 92 10.83 -6.51 -18.15
CA ARG A 92 10.75 -6.21 -19.60
C ARG A 92 11.73 -7.05 -20.41
N LYS A 93 12.99 -7.16 -19.95
CA LYS A 93 14.04 -7.92 -20.67
C LYS A 93 13.74 -9.41 -20.79
N ARG A 94 13.05 -10.02 -19.81
CA ARG A 94 12.65 -11.44 -19.88
C ARG A 94 11.65 -11.77 -20.99
N HIS A 95 10.90 -10.78 -21.48
CA HIS A 95 9.99 -10.97 -22.62
C HIS A 95 10.68 -10.86 -23.99
N ILE A 96 11.94 -10.38 -24.03
CA ILE A 96 12.71 -10.26 -25.29
C ILE A 96 13.46 -11.56 -25.61
N VAL A 97 13.87 -12.32 -24.59
CA VAL A 97 14.62 -13.59 -24.76
C VAL A 97 13.72 -14.79 -25.11
N GLY A 98 12.39 -14.63 -25.10
CA GLY A 98 11.45 -15.69 -25.51
C GLY A 98 11.01 -15.62 -26.98
N TYR A 99 11.68 -14.81 -27.81
CA TYR A 99 11.35 -14.58 -29.22
C TYR A 99 12.56 -14.84 -30.14
N VAL A 100 13.44 -15.77 -29.76
CA VAL A 100 14.47 -16.38 -30.62
C VAL A 100 14.27 -17.89 -30.60
#